data_AF-A0A838N2E4-F1
#
_entry.id   AF-A0A838N2E4-F1
#
_cell.length_a   1.000
_cell.length_b   1.000
_cell.length_c   1.000
_cell.angle_alpha   90.00
_cell.angle_beta   90.00
_cell.angle_gamma   90.00
#
_symmetry.space_group_name_H-M   'P 1'
#
loop_
_entity.id
_entity.type
_entity.pdbx_description
1 polymer ?
#
loop_
_entity_poly.entity_id
_entity_poly.type
_entity_poly.pdbx_seq_one_letter_code
_entity_poly.pdbx_strand_id
1 'polypeptide(L)'
;LSARFRPAGLFLILLRRDGTVAYHDAASGMFFQRYVLPLVQYAEPSNHGIREKIKSITATSSAEVWDVLPGVTLAAFPYVEKRQVTGVLLLAGKSLSFGLSENVLRVCSRLGIDGIWLKQQAATLPTSTHEVMNGAARLLSGMIHDQVRLASLELELNSLSGQLANTYEELSLIYQISGGMKINRGAGDFFKSACLDVMAVMNVCGLGVSLLNIDNHEPVLYGSLSLPPGKVRRLAGELTRLLSERKSPLLINDLQQDKNFAWLGEYAKQLMAVPLQRQEQVLGCLFAIDKQSGTDFDSVDSKLLNSIANESAIYLENARLFEDVHGLMMGLLHSLTSAVDAKDAYTCGHSERVALLSRHLAKAHGLSDHDVERIYMAGLLHDVGKIGVPETVLQKSGRLTPEEFEQIKKHPEMGAKILQDIKQIKDIIPGVMHHHERYDGKGYPSGLSGEDIPLMGRIICLADCFDAMTSSRTYRKALPLEVALTEIRRCSGTQFDPRLAEAFLQIGVDNFRELICNHREQTKRLAELQQVIRAA
;
A
#
# COMPACT_ATOMS: atom_id res chain seq x y z
N LEU A 1 31.05 23.52 33.52
CA LEU A 1 30.74 24.83 34.14
C LEU A 1 31.63 25.16 35.33
N SER A 2 31.80 24.27 36.32
CA SER A 2 32.61 24.52 37.53
C SER A 2 34.01 25.07 37.24
N ALA A 3 34.72 24.52 36.26
CA ALA A 3 36.05 25.00 35.86
C ALA A 3 36.13 26.51 35.52
N ARG A 4 35.05 27.11 35.01
CA ARG A 4 34.99 28.55 34.65
C ARG A 4 34.93 29.47 35.87
N PHE A 5 34.44 28.95 37.00
CA PHE A 5 34.24 29.72 38.23
C PHE A 5 35.37 29.52 39.26
N ARG A 6 36.21 28.48 39.11
CA ARG A 6 37.37 28.22 39.97
C ARG A 6 38.37 29.38 40.05
N PRO A 7 38.73 30.08 38.96
CA PRO A 7 39.67 31.22 39.04
C PRO A 7 39.13 32.36 39.92
N ALA A 8 37.80 32.49 40.03
CA ALA A 8 37.14 33.45 40.91
C ALA A 8 37.02 32.96 42.36
N GLY A 9 37.54 31.76 42.69
CA GLY A 9 37.42 31.15 44.02
C GLY A 9 36.04 30.59 44.33
N LEU A 10 35.21 30.34 43.31
CA LEU A 10 33.83 29.91 43.45
C LEU A 10 33.65 28.44 43.06
N PHE A 11 32.93 27.68 43.89
CA PHE A 11 32.77 26.24 43.71
C PHE A 11 31.32 25.82 43.72
N LEU A 12 30.96 24.93 42.80
CA LEU A 12 29.59 24.53 42.55
C LEU A 12 29.27 23.20 43.24
N ILE A 13 28.11 23.16 43.89
CA ILE A 13 27.50 21.97 44.48
C ILE A 13 26.06 21.89 43.96
N LEU A 14 25.60 20.71 43.54
CA LEU A 14 24.21 20.45 43.22
C LEU A 14 23.63 19.56 44.30
N LEU A 15 22.52 20.00 44.88
CA LEU A 15 21.73 19.24 45.84
C LEU A 15 20.44 18.75 45.18
N ARG A 16 20.03 17.53 45.49
CA ARG A 16 18.68 17.05 45.22
C ARG A 16 17.70 17.71 46.19
N ARG A 17 16.39 17.60 45.91
CA ARG A 17 15.33 18.14 46.78
C ARG A 17 15.32 17.57 48.20
N ASP A 18 15.83 16.36 48.39
CA ASP A 18 15.99 15.72 49.71
C ASP A 18 17.21 16.25 50.50
N GLY A 19 18.01 17.15 49.90
CA GLY A 19 19.22 17.72 50.47
C GLY A 19 20.48 16.87 50.27
N THR A 20 20.40 15.74 49.56
CA THR A 20 21.56 14.93 49.22
C THR A 20 22.39 15.59 48.11
N VAL A 21 23.72 15.46 48.18
CA VAL A 21 24.61 16.00 47.15
C VAL A 21 24.55 15.11 45.90
N ALA A 22 24.02 15.66 44.81
CA ALA A 22 24.02 15.01 43.50
C ALA A 22 25.36 15.21 42.76
N TYR A 23 25.99 16.36 42.97
CA TYR A 23 27.27 16.71 42.36
C TYR A 23 28.03 17.72 43.21
N HIS A 24 29.35 17.64 43.22
CA HIS A 24 30.24 18.69 43.74
C HIS A 24 31.48 18.80 42.84
N ASP A 25 32.11 19.97 42.79
CA ASP A 25 33.37 20.14 42.06
C ASP A 25 34.51 19.39 42.77
N ALA A 26 34.87 18.21 42.26
CA ALA A 26 35.93 17.36 42.82
C ALA A 26 37.34 17.95 42.66
N ALA A 27 37.52 18.93 41.76
CA ALA A 27 38.77 19.68 41.64
C ALA A 27 38.79 20.93 42.52
N SER A 28 37.86 21.05 43.47
CA SER A 28 37.83 22.16 44.41
C SER A 28 38.97 22.12 45.41
N GLY A 29 39.41 23.29 45.88
CA GLY A 29 40.48 23.39 46.89
C GLY A 29 40.11 22.72 48.21
N MET A 30 41.12 22.34 49.00
CA MET A 30 40.95 21.60 50.25
C MET A 30 40.07 22.32 51.28
N PHE A 31 40.00 23.65 51.22
CA PHE A 31 39.03 24.46 51.95
C PHE A 31 37.58 24.01 51.64
N PHE A 32 37.19 23.89 50.38
CA PHE A 32 35.83 23.51 50.02
C PHE A 32 35.55 22.03 50.27
N GLN A 33 36.51 21.15 49.99
CA GLN A 33 36.33 19.71 50.19
C GLN A 33 36.25 19.30 51.65
N ARG A 34 37.10 19.86 52.52
CA ARG A 34 37.16 19.45 53.93
C ARG A 34 36.28 20.31 54.84
N TYR A 35 36.05 21.58 54.52
CA TYR A 35 35.29 22.48 55.38
C TYR A 35 33.86 22.75 54.86
N VAL A 36 33.69 23.10 53.59
CA VAL A 36 32.35 23.51 53.06
C VAL A 36 31.46 22.32 52.73
N LEU A 37 31.96 21.32 52.00
CA LEU A 37 31.17 20.18 51.54
C LEU A 37 30.57 19.36 52.70
N PRO A 38 31.31 19.04 53.79
CA PRO A 38 30.72 18.34 54.93
C PRO A 38 29.64 19.16 55.65
N LEU A 39 29.77 20.49 55.70
CA LEU A 39 28.75 21.36 56.29
C LEU A 39 27.44 21.36 55.49
N VAL A 40 27.53 21.23 54.16
CA VAL A 40 26.37 21.13 53.28
C VAL A 40 25.76 19.72 53.33
N GLN A 41 26.59 18.66 53.41
CA GLN A 41 26.15 17.27 53.48
C GLN A 41 25.48 16.91 54.82
N TYR A 42 26.08 17.32 55.94
CA TYR A 42 25.69 16.91 57.30
C TYR A 42 24.94 17.99 58.08
N ALA A 43 24.28 18.94 57.43
CA ALA A 43 23.51 19.99 58.11
C ALA A 43 22.45 19.39 59.06
N GLU A 44 22.68 19.50 60.38
CA GLU A 44 21.73 19.11 61.43
C GLU A 44 20.52 20.07 61.47
N PRO A 45 19.35 19.63 61.97
CA PRO A 45 18.18 20.50 62.16
C PRO A 45 18.44 21.71 63.08
N SER A 46 19.40 21.58 63.99
CA SER A 46 19.65 22.52 65.09
C SER A 46 20.65 23.62 64.76
N ASN A 47 21.27 23.64 63.58
CA ASN A 47 22.20 24.73 63.22
C ASN A 47 22.27 24.98 61.71
N HIS A 48 21.89 26.21 61.34
CA HIS A 48 22.18 26.93 60.08
C HIS A 48 21.09 26.89 58.99
N GLY A 49 19.96 26.20 59.19
CA GLY A 49 18.72 26.39 58.41
C GLY A 49 18.82 26.13 56.90
N ILE A 50 19.93 25.58 56.39
CA ILE A 50 20.19 25.39 54.96
C ILE A 50 19.13 24.49 54.33
N ARG A 51 18.74 23.39 55.00
CA ARG A 51 17.72 22.46 54.49
C ARG A 51 16.34 23.12 54.38
N GLU A 52 15.98 23.99 55.32
CA GLU A 52 14.71 24.72 55.28
C GLU A 52 14.72 25.77 54.15
N LYS A 53 15.84 26.49 54.01
CA LYS A 53 16.04 27.45 52.91
C LYS A 53 16.08 26.79 51.52
N ILE A 54 16.63 25.58 51.40
CA ILE A 54 16.56 24.79 50.17
C ILE A 54 15.11 24.40 49.85
N LYS A 55 14.33 23.99 50.87
CA LYS A 55 12.91 23.63 50.69
C LYS A 55 12.04 24.83 50.30
N SER A 56 12.41 26.05 50.65
CA SER A 56 11.68 27.26 50.25
C SER A 56 11.97 27.71 48.81
N ILE A 57 12.98 27.16 48.14
CA ILE A 57 13.30 27.51 46.74
C ILE A 57 12.28 26.91 45.78
N THR A 58 11.69 27.77 44.96
CA THR A 58 10.71 27.42 43.93
C THR A 58 11.31 27.58 42.53
N ALA A 59 10.60 27.12 41.50
CA ALA A 59 11.06 27.23 40.11
C ALA A 59 11.21 28.68 39.62
N THR A 60 10.55 29.63 40.27
CA THR A 60 10.58 31.07 39.95
C THR A 60 11.47 31.87 40.90
N SER A 61 12.10 31.23 41.89
CA SER A 61 13.00 31.90 42.82
C SER A 61 14.24 32.41 42.06
N SER A 62 14.58 33.68 42.28
CA SER A 62 15.87 34.23 41.85
C SER A 62 17.00 33.65 42.71
N ALA A 63 18.26 33.89 42.30
CA ALA A 63 19.39 33.51 43.12
C ALA A 63 19.34 34.25 44.48
N GLU A 64 19.39 33.49 45.57
CA GLU A 64 19.46 34.01 46.92
C GLU A 64 20.86 33.84 47.48
N VAL A 65 21.40 34.87 48.15
CA VAL A 65 22.72 34.80 48.78
C VAL A 65 22.58 34.67 50.30
N TRP A 66 23.28 33.71 50.87
CA TRP A 66 23.18 33.33 52.27
C TRP A 66 24.56 33.28 52.94
N ASP A 67 24.70 33.92 54.10
CA ASP A 67 25.86 33.77 55.01
C ASP A 67 25.52 32.83 56.17
N VAL A 68 25.06 31.63 55.82
CA VAL A 68 24.61 30.62 56.78
C VAL A 68 25.74 29.73 57.30
N LEU A 69 26.88 29.70 56.59
CA LEU A 69 28.05 28.94 56.99
C LEU A 69 29.13 29.89 57.53
N PRO A 70 29.78 29.58 58.67
CA PRO A 70 30.79 30.47 59.24
C PRO A 70 31.95 30.75 58.26
N GLY A 71 32.03 32.00 57.81
CA GLY A 71 33.06 32.49 56.90
C GLY A 71 32.90 32.06 55.43
N VAL A 72 31.73 31.56 55.04
CA VAL A 72 31.43 31.11 53.66
C VAL A 72 30.12 31.76 53.21
N THR A 73 30.15 32.36 52.02
CA THR A 73 28.96 32.92 51.38
C THR A 73 28.47 31.93 50.33
N LEU A 74 27.18 31.61 50.37
CA LEU A 74 26.52 30.71 49.43
C LEU A 74 25.56 31.50 48.54
N ALA A 75 25.55 31.24 47.25
CA ALA A 75 24.43 31.63 46.39
C ALA A 75 23.65 30.39 45.98
N ALA A 76 22.36 30.38 46.26
CA ALA A 76 21.46 29.27 45.98
C ALA A 76 20.46 29.65 44.89
N PHE A 77 20.26 28.76 43.91
CA PHE A 77 19.30 28.97 42.83
C PHE A 77 18.71 27.64 42.35
N PRO A 78 17.47 27.63 41.83
CA PRO A 78 16.81 26.40 41.43
C PRO A 78 17.46 25.77 40.19
N TYR A 79 17.61 24.45 40.21
CA TYR A 79 17.86 23.64 39.01
C TYR A 79 16.52 23.11 38.51
N VAL A 80 16.10 23.56 37.32
CA VAL A 80 14.76 23.32 36.77
C VAL A 80 14.86 22.54 35.46
N GLU A 81 14.18 21.40 35.40
CA GLU A 81 13.95 20.65 34.17
C GLU A 81 12.44 20.56 33.91
N LYS A 82 11.99 20.81 32.68
CA LYS A 82 10.56 20.73 32.29
C LYS A 82 9.59 21.45 33.26
N ARG A 83 9.99 22.63 33.75
CA ARG A 83 9.23 23.46 34.73
C ARG A 83 9.10 22.87 36.14
N GLN A 84 9.83 21.80 36.46
CA GLN A 84 9.92 21.25 37.81
C GLN A 84 11.33 21.46 38.39
N VAL A 85 11.40 21.86 39.67
CA VAL A 85 12.69 21.95 40.37
C VAL A 85 13.16 20.53 40.67
N THR A 86 14.23 20.09 40.02
CA THR A 86 14.86 18.78 40.22
C THR A 86 15.94 18.83 41.29
N GLY A 87 16.49 20.03 41.56
CA GLY A 87 17.47 20.26 42.63
C GLY A 87 17.73 21.73 42.90
N VAL A 88 18.68 22.02 43.79
CA VAL A 88 19.18 23.37 44.09
C VAL A 88 20.68 23.41 43.86
N LEU A 89 21.13 24.39 43.09
CA LEU A 89 22.54 24.66 42.87
C LEU A 89 23.03 25.66 43.92
N LEU A 90 24.15 25.31 44.55
CA LEU A 90 24.86 26.15 45.50
C LEU A 90 26.21 26.53 44.91
N LEU A 91 26.45 27.83 44.76
CA LEU A 91 27.75 28.39 44.49
C LEU A 91 28.35 28.84 45.83
N ALA A 92 29.51 28.33 46.20
CA ALA A 92 30.18 28.64 47.46
C ALA A 92 31.44 29.47 47.23
N GLY A 93 31.64 30.51 48.03
CA GLY A 93 32.82 31.36 48.05
C GLY A 93 33.26 31.71 49.46
N LYS A 94 34.54 32.07 49.63
CA LYS A 94 35.07 32.50 50.94
C LYS A 94 34.55 33.90 51.26
N SER A 95 33.91 34.09 52.41
CA SER A 95 33.39 35.39 52.81
C SER A 95 34.51 36.38 53.18
N LEU A 96 34.25 37.68 53.05
CA LEU A 96 35.14 38.75 53.54
C LEU A 96 35.37 38.67 55.05
N SER A 97 34.37 38.20 55.81
CA SER A 97 34.43 38.05 57.26
C SER A 97 35.14 36.78 57.72
N PHE A 98 35.75 36.02 56.80
CA PHE A 98 36.43 34.77 57.16
C PHE A 98 37.63 35.05 58.08
N GLY A 99 37.57 34.48 59.27
CA GLY A 99 38.64 34.48 60.28
C GLY A 99 38.43 33.33 61.26
N LEU A 100 39.40 33.10 62.14
CA LEU A 100 39.31 32.08 63.20
C LEU A 100 38.43 32.57 64.36
N SER A 101 37.17 32.88 64.04
CA SER A 101 36.15 33.16 65.05
C SER A 101 35.81 31.91 65.85
N GLU A 102 35.21 32.08 67.02
CA GLU A 102 34.74 30.98 67.87
C GLU A 102 33.83 30.01 67.08
N ASN A 103 32.97 30.54 66.21
CA ASN A 103 32.09 29.74 65.35
C ASN A 103 32.87 28.87 64.36
N VAL A 104 33.92 29.42 63.73
CA VAL A 104 34.77 28.67 62.78
C VAL A 104 35.58 27.61 63.51
N LEU A 105 36.18 27.94 64.66
CA LEU A 105 36.96 26.99 65.47
C LEU A 105 36.10 25.84 66.00
N ARG A 106 34.87 26.12 66.44
CA ARG A 106 33.90 25.09 66.85
C ARG A 106 33.58 24.12 65.71
N VAL A 107 33.39 24.63 64.49
CA VAL A 107 33.19 23.79 63.30
C VAL A 107 34.45 22.98 62.98
N CYS A 108 35.63 23.59 63.05
CA CYS A 108 36.91 22.91 62.82
C CYS A 108 37.11 21.74 63.78
N SER A 109 36.86 21.95 65.09
CA SER A 109 36.95 20.90 66.11
C SER A 109 36.00 19.73 65.81
N ARG A 110 34.78 20.01 65.33
CA ARG A 110 33.80 18.98 64.98
C ARG A 110 34.22 18.18 63.75
N LEU A 111 34.78 18.84 62.75
CA LEU A 111 35.23 18.20 61.50
C LEU A 111 36.64 17.57 61.62
N GLY A 112 37.31 17.69 62.77
CA GLY A 112 38.68 17.21 62.97
C GLY A 112 39.71 17.98 62.13
N ILE A 113 39.48 19.27 61.90
CA ILE A 113 40.33 20.13 61.07
C ILE A 113 41.14 21.07 61.98
N ASP A 114 42.43 21.21 61.72
CA ASP A 114 43.26 22.23 62.38
C ASP A 114 42.87 23.63 61.86
N GLY A 115 42.55 24.55 62.77
CA GLY A 115 42.10 25.90 62.42
C GLY A 115 43.17 26.73 61.72
N ILE A 116 44.44 26.58 62.10
CA ILE A 116 45.57 27.29 61.46
C ILE A 116 45.74 26.77 60.03
N TRP A 117 45.67 25.45 59.83
CA TRP A 117 45.69 24.83 58.50
C TRP A 117 44.52 25.34 57.64
N LEU A 118 43.30 25.39 58.19
CA LEU A 118 42.15 25.91 57.45
C LEU A 118 42.35 27.37 57.04
N LYS A 119 42.91 28.20 57.93
CA LYS A 119 43.23 29.60 57.63
C LYS A 119 44.25 29.72 56.48
N GLN A 120 45.26 28.86 56.44
CA GLN A 120 46.24 28.82 55.35
C GLN A 120 45.58 28.43 54.02
N GLN A 121 44.73 27.40 54.01
CA GLN A 121 43.98 27.00 52.81
C GLN A 121 42.97 28.08 52.37
N ALA A 122 42.40 28.83 53.30
CA ALA A 122 41.51 29.94 53.00
C ALA A 122 42.26 31.17 52.47
N ALA A 123 43.52 31.37 52.85
CA ALA A 123 44.33 32.51 52.43
C ALA A 123 44.65 32.49 50.92
N THR A 124 44.69 31.30 50.31
CA THR A 124 44.93 31.14 48.87
C THR A 124 43.69 31.41 48.01
N LEU A 125 42.55 31.72 48.61
CA LEU A 125 41.28 31.93 47.92
C LEU A 125 40.90 33.42 47.86
N PRO A 126 40.35 33.90 46.72
CA PRO A 126 39.67 35.19 46.66
C PRO A 126 38.52 35.28 47.66
N THR A 127 38.24 36.48 48.18
CA THR A 127 37.03 36.76 48.95
C THR A 127 35.86 37.10 48.04
N SER A 128 34.68 36.58 48.35
CA SER A 128 33.45 36.80 47.60
C SER A 128 32.51 37.72 48.39
N THR A 129 32.03 38.78 47.73
CA THR A 129 30.96 39.64 48.25
C THR A 129 29.60 39.12 47.80
N HIS A 130 28.52 39.59 48.44
CA HIS A 130 27.15 39.31 47.98
C HIS A 130 26.92 39.74 46.53
N GLU A 131 27.54 40.83 46.09
CA GLU A 131 27.42 41.33 44.71
C GLU A 131 28.08 40.37 43.70
N VAL A 132 29.31 39.92 43.99
CA VAL A 132 30.03 38.94 43.15
C VAL A 132 29.27 37.61 43.11
N MET A 133 28.75 37.15 44.25
CA MET A 133 27.97 35.91 44.35
C MET A 133 26.66 35.98 43.57
N ASN A 134 25.93 37.10 43.67
CA ASN A 134 24.71 37.33 42.90
C ASN A 134 24.98 37.38 41.39
N GLY A 135 26.01 38.11 40.96
CA GLY A 135 26.38 38.19 39.54
C GLY A 135 26.77 36.82 38.98
N ALA A 136 27.61 36.09 39.70
CA ALA A 136 28.06 34.75 39.32
C ALA A 136 26.90 33.74 39.27
N ALA A 137 25.99 33.78 40.25
CA ALA A 137 24.82 32.92 40.28
C ALA A 137 23.84 33.21 39.14
N ARG A 138 23.58 34.48 38.80
CA ARG A 138 22.74 34.84 37.65
C ARG A 138 23.34 34.34 36.33
N LEU A 139 24.64 34.57 36.11
CA LEU A 139 25.34 34.08 34.92
C LEU A 139 25.28 32.56 34.83
N LEU A 140 25.61 31.86 35.91
CA LEU A 140 25.60 30.40 35.95
C LEU A 140 24.19 29.82 35.74
N SER A 141 23.17 30.43 36.35
CA SER A 141 21.77 30.03 36.15
C SER A 141 21.34 30.19 34.69
N GLY A 142 21.70 31.30 34.03
CA GLY A 142 21.43 31.49 32.60
C GLY A 142 22.13 30.45 31.74
N MET A 143 23.42 30.21 31.97
CA MET A 143 24.20 29.21 31.25
C MET A 143 23.64 27.78 31.39
N ILE A 144 23.20 27.40 32.57
CA ILE A 144 22.61 26.08 32.83
C ILE A 144 21.25 25.96 32.12
N HIS A 145 20.42 27.00 32.21
CA HIS A 145 19.15 27.04 31.51
C HIS A 145 19.34 26.88 30.00
N ASP A 146 20.30 27.60 29.41
CA ASP A 146 20.62 27.51 27.98
C ASP A 146 21.12 26.12 27.59
N GLN A 147 21.99 25.50 28.40
CA GLN A 147 22.51 24.15 28.14
C GLN A 147 21.40 23.08 28.18
N VAL A 148 20.52 23.14 29.20
CA VAL A 148 19.38 22.22 29.30
C VAL A 148 18.43 22.41 28.12
N ARG A 149 18.18 23.66 27.71
CA ARG A 149 17.34 23.97 26.55
C ARG A 149 17.95 23.45 25.25
N LEU A 150 19.26 23.64 25.03
CA LEU A 150 19.96 23.13 23.85
C LEU A 150 19.90 21.60 23.77
N ALA A 151 20.18 20.90 24.87
CA ALA A 151 20.08 19.44 24.90
C ALA A 151 18.66 18.94 24.61
N SER A 152 17.62 19.63 25.10
CA SER A 152 16.23 19.30 24.79
C SER A 152 15.91 19.51 23.31
N LEU A 153 16.37 20.62 22.72
CA LEU A 153 16.16 20.92 21.30
C LEU A 153 16.89 19.92 20.39
N GLU A 154 18.09 19.48 20.76
CA GLU A 154 18.82 18.44 20.02
C GLU A 154 18.06 17.11 20.00
N LEU A 155 17.48 16.70 21.13
CA LEU A 155 16.63 15.49 21.20
C LEU A 155 15.37 15.63 20.34
N GLU A 156 14.71 16.79 20.38
CA GLU A 156 13.53 17.07 19.54
C GLU A 156 13.88 17.06 18.04
N LEU A 157 15.00 17.68 17.66
CA LEU A 157 15.48 17.69 16.27
C LEU A 157 15.78 16.28 15.76
N ASN A 158 16.45 15.44 16.57
CA ASN A 158 16.75 14.07 16.19
C ASN A 158 15.46 13.24 16.01
N SER A 159 14.48 13.42 16.91
CA SER A 159 13.17 12.77 16.80
C SER A 159 12.42 13.18 15.53
N LEU A 160 12.35 14.49 15.25
CA LEU A 160 11.72 15.04 14.04
C LEU A 160 12.41 14.56 12.77
N SER A 161 13.74 14.52 12.75
CA SER A 161 14.51 14.02 11.61
C SER A 161 14.19 12.54 11.34
N GLY A 162 14.08 11.72 12.38
CA GLY A 162 13.67 10.32 12.24
C GLY A 162 12.24 10.17 11.71
N GLN A 163 11.29 10.97 12.21
CA GLN A 163 9.91 10.98 11.71
C GLN A 163 9.81 11.44 10.25
N LEU A 164 10.64 12.42 9.84
CA LEU A 164 10.67 12.92 8.47
C LEU A 164 11.22 11.87 7.51
N ALA A 165 12.28 11.17 7.89
CA ALA A 165 12.84 10.08 7.09
C ALA A 165 11.79 8.97 6.86
N ASN A 166 11.12 8.53 7.92
CA ASN A 166 10.07 7.51 7.83
C ASN A 166 8.90 7.95 6.94
N THR A 167 8.43 9.20 7.11
CA THR A 167 7.34 9.74 6.27
C THR A 167 7.76 9.85 4.79
N TYR A 168 9.02 10.21 4.52
CA TYR A 168 9.55 10.28 3.16
C TYR A 168 9.61 8.89 2.51
N GLU A 169 10.09 7.88 3.24
CA GLU A 169 10.11 6.50 2.77
C GLU A 169 8.70 6.00 2.45
N GLU A 170 7.74 6.26 3.35
CA GLU A 170 6.32 5.92 3.13
C GLU A 170 5.76 6.60 1.87
N LEU A 171 5.95 7.91 1.72
CA LEU A 171 5.46 8.65 0.54
C LEU A 171 6.14 8.21 -0.76
N SER A 172 7.44 7.95 -0.73
CA SER A 172 8.19 7.49 -1.90
C SER A 172 7.69 6.14 -2.37
N LEU A 173 7.44 5.22 -1.43
CA LEU A 173 6.83 3.92 -1.72
C LEU A 173 5.43 4.04 -2.29
N ILE A 174 4.56 4.84 -1.67
CA ILE A 174 3.21 5.08 -2.18
C ILE A 174 3.28 5.62 -3.61
N TYR A 175 4.19 6.56 -3.88
CA TYR A 175 4.36 7.12 -5.22
C TYR A 175 4.87 6.08 -6.23
N GLN A 176 5.83 5.22 -5.85
CA GLN A 176 6.34 4.14 -6.71
C GLN A 176 5.25 3.12 -7.04
N ILE A 177 4.51 2.68 -6.01
CA ILE A 177 3.40 1.74 -6.18
C ILE A 177 2.32 2.39 -7.06
N SER A 178 1.92 3.63 -6.77
CA SER A 178 0.93 4.39 -7.55
C SER A 178 1.36 4.61 -9.01
N GLY A 179 2.64 4.90 -9.25
CA GLY A 179 3.19 5.04 -10.60
C GLY A 179 3.22 3.72 -11.39
N GLY A 180 3.37 2.59 -10.70
CA GLY A 180 3.27 1.23 -11.24
C GLY A 180 1.83 0.78 -11.52
N MET A 181 0.83 1.37 -10.85
CA MET A 181 -0.61 1.05 -10.95
C MET A 181 -1.27 1.54 -12.26
N LYS A 182 -0.60 1.44 -13.41
CA LYS A 182 -1.25 1.68 -14.72
C LYS A 182 -2.07 0.45 -15.10
N ILE A 183 -3.38 0.65 -15.25
CA ILE A 183 -4.46 -0.33 -15.51
C ILE A 183 -4.26 -1.19 -16.79
N ASN A 184 -3.24 -0.91 -17.62
CA ASN A 184 -2.98 -1.62 -18.87
C ASN A 184 -2.03 -2.84 -18.75
N ARG A 185 -1.72 -3.33 -17.55
CA ARG A 185 -0.97 -4.59 -17.34
C ARG A 185 -1.88 -5.60 -16.65
N GLY A 186 -1.79 -6.87 -17.03
CA GLY A 186 -2.53 -7.95 -16.36
C GLY A 186 -2.24 -7.93 -14.85
N ALA A 187 -3.27 -8.15 -14.03
CA ALA A 187 -3.20 -8.00 -12.58
C ALA A 187 -1.98 -8.70 -11.96
N GLY A 188 -1.63 -9.91 -12.43
CA GLY A 188 -0.48 -10.69 -11.95
C GLY A 188 0.89 -10.01 -12.13
N ASP A 189 1.14 -9.38 -13.27
CA ASP A 189 2.44 -8.72 -13.55
C ASP A 189 2.62 -7.46 -12.71
N PHE A 190 1.52 -6.75 -12.45
CA PHE A 190 1.51 -5.62 -11.55
C PHE A 190 1.85 -6.05 -10.11
N PHE A 191 1.18 -7.09 -9.58
CA PHE A 191 1.44 -7.56 -8.22
C PHE A 191 2.88 -8.01 -8.01
N LYS A 192 3.45 -8.69 -9.00
CA LYS A 192 4.85 -9.09 -8.95
C LYS A 192 5.78 -7.87 -8.84
N SER A 193 5.59 -6.85 -9.67
CA SER A 193 6.42 -5.64 -9.62
C SER A 193 6.28 -4.92 -8.27
N ALA A 194 5.04 -4.69 -7.83
CA ALA A 194 4.77 -4.02 -6.56
C ALA A 194 5.37 -4.77 -5.37
N CYS A 195 5.27 -6.10 -5.35
CA CYS A 195 5.89 -6.92 -4.31
C CYS A 195 7.42 -6.76 -4.30
N LEU A 196 8.07 -6.75 -5.47
CA LEU A 196 9.52 -6.58 -5.56
C LEU A 196 9.98 -5.19 -5.10
N ASP A 197 9.22 -4.14 -5.40
CA ASP A 197 9.51 -2.78 -4.95
C ASP A 197 9.41 -2.68 -3.42
N VAL A 198 8.35 -3.26 -2.84
CA VAL A 198 8.16 -3.32 -1.38
C VAL A 198 9.27 -4.13 -0.71
N MET A 199 9.69 -5.24 -1.32
CA MET A 199 10.81 -6.04 -0.81
C MET A 199 12.12 -5.25 -0.74
N ALA A 200 12.39 -4.44 -1.77
CA ALA A 200 13.60 -3.63 -1.84
C ALA A 200 13.64 -2.57 -0.73
N VAL A 201 12.51 -1.91 -0.46
CA VAL A 201 12.47 -0.87 0.58
C VAL A 201 12.43 -1.45 1.98
N MET A 202 11.66 -2.51 2.21
CA MET A 202 11.62 -3.18 3.51
C MET A 202 12.87 -4.02 3.81
N ASN A 203 13.71 -4.24 2.80
CA ASN A 203 14.93 -5.04 2.89
C ASN A 203 14.67 -6.45 3.46
N VAL A 204 13.68 -7.14 2.91
CA VAL A 204 13.25 -8.48 3.35
C VAL A 204 13.67 -9.59 2.37
N CYS A 205 13.82 -10.81 2.87
CA CYS A 205 14.23 -11.98 2.08
C CYS A 205 13.08 -12.58 1.27
N GLY A 206 11.85 -12.47 1.78
CA GLY A 206 10.64 -12.92 1.10
C GLY A 206 9.46 -12.00 1.37
N LEU A 207 8.63 -11.80 0.34
CA LEU A 207 7.33 -11.13 0.47
C LEU A 207 6.28 -11.94 -0.28
N GLY A 208 5.22 -12.32 0.42
CA GLY A 208 4.13 -13.10 -0.12
C GLY A 208 2.79 -12.41 -0.02
N VAL A 209 1.91 -12.77 -0.95
CA VAL A 209 0.55 -12.24 -1.05
C VAL A 209 -0.44 -13.41 -1.15
N SER A 210 -1.55 -13.27 -0.43
CA SER A 210 -2.67 -14.21 -0.44
C SER A 210 -3.96 -13.43 -0.59
N LEU A 211 -4.80 -13.80 -1.55
CA LEU A 211 -6.09 -13.16 -1.83
C LEU A 211 -7.25 -14.13 -1.53
N LEU A 212 -8.30 -13.62 -0.93
CA LEU A 212 -9.53 -14.36 -0.62
C LEU A 212 -10.53 -14.26 -1.77
N ASN A 213 -11.22 -15.37 -2.05
CA ASN A 213 -12.37 -15.43 -2.96
C ASN A 213 -12.09 -14.92 -4.39
N ILE A 214 -10.88 -15.14 -4.90
CA ILE A 214 -10.56 -15.02 -6.32
C ILE A 214 -10.23 -16.43 -6.82
N ASP A 215 -11.16 -17.03 -7.56
CA ASP A 215 -10.95 -18.35 -8.15
C ASP A 215 -9.66 -18.35 -8.99
N ASN A 216 -8.86 -19.41 -8.88
CA ASN A 216 -7.54 -19.60 -9.53
C ASN A 216 -6.32 -18.80 -9.02
N HIS A 217 -6.40 -17.94 -8.01
CA HIS A 217 -5.21 -17.29 -7.46
C HIS A 217 -4.56 -18.11 -6.32
N GLU A 218 -3.51 -18.86 -6.64
CA GLU A 218 -2.66 -19.48 -5.63
C GLU A 218 -1.86 -18.41 -4.87
N PRO A 219 -1.60 -18.60 -3.56
CA PRO A 219 -0.75 -17.69 -2.81
C PRO A 219 0.67 -17.75 -3.36
N VAL A 220 1.28 -16.57 -3.53
CA VAL A 220 2.60 -16.43 -4.15
C VAL A 220 3.58 -15.90 -3.11
N LEU A 221 4.81 -16.41 -3.14
CA LEU A 221 5.95 -15.89 -2.39
C LEU A 221 7.01 -15.43 -3.39
N TYR A 222 7.38 -14.15 -3.31
CA TYR A 222 8.47 -13.55 -4.07
C TYR A 222 9.70 -13.44 -3.18
N GLY A 223 10.89 -13.46 -3.79
CA GLY A 223 12.16 -13.25 -3.09
C GLY A 223 13.21 -14.31 -3.30
N SER A 224 14.26 -14.21 -2.49
CA SER A 224 15.33 -15.22 -2.40
C SER A 224 14.94 -16.39 -1.50
N LEU A 225 13.97 -16.19 -0.61
CA LEU A 225 13.44 -17.25 0.24
C LEU A 225 12.50 -18.16 -0.56
N SER A 226 12.84 -19.45 -0.64
CA SER A 226 12.01 -20.46 -1.28
C SER A 226 11.33 -21.35 -0.24
N LEU A 227 10.00 -21.41 -0.28
CA LEU A 227 9.20 -22.35 0.48
C LEU A 227 8.56 -23.37 -0.47
N PRO A 228 8.41 -24.64 -0.08
CA PRO A 228 7.64 -25.60 -0.86
C PRO A 228 6.20 -25.11 -1.11
N PRO A 229 5.60 -25.33 -2.30
CA PRO A 229 4.28 -24.79 -2.63
C PRO A 229 3.17 -25.13 -1.62
N GLY A 230 3.17 -26.36 -1.08
CA GLY A 230 2.24 -26.77 -0.04
C GLY A 230 2.40 -26.02 1.29
N LYS A 231 3.61 -25.55 1.60
CA LYS A 231 3.90 -24.75 2.81
C LYS A 231 3.48 -23.30 2.61
N VAL A 232 3.66 -22.72 1.42
CA VAL A 232 3.14 -21.38 1.09
C VAL A 232 1.63 -21.35 1.22
N ARG A 233 0.94 -22.36 0.67
CA ARG A 233 -0.52 -22.48 0.80
C ARG A 233 -0.98 -22.59 2.25
N ARG A 234 -0.27 -23.37 3.07
CA ARG A 234 -0.55 -23.48 4.50
C ARG A 234 -0.36 -22.14 5.22
N LEU A 235 0.78 -21.48 5.03
CA LEU A 235 1.09 -20.19 5.65
C LEU A 235 0.03 -19.15 5.32
N ALA A 236 -0.27 -19.00 4.03
CA ALA A 236 -1.29 -18.09 3.53
C ALA A 236 -2.66 -18.37 4.16
N GLY A 237 -3.10 -19.63 4.21
CA GLY A 237 -4.38 -20.00 4.83
C GLY A 237 -4.43 -19.70 6.33
N GLU A 238 -3.39 -20.02 7.08
CA GLU A 238 -3.30 -19.75 8.52
C GLU A 238 -3.29 -18.24 8.81
N LEU A 239 -2.50 -17.46 8.06
CA LEU A 239 -2.40 -16.01 8.18
C LEU A 239 -3.72 -15.32 7.82
N THR A 240 -4.29 -15.67 6.67
CA THR A 240 -5.54 -15.06 6.20
C THR A 240 -6.66 -15.29 7.21
N ARG A 241 -6.79 -16.49 7.79
CA ARG A 241 -7.79 -16.77 8.84
C ARG A 241 -7.56 -15.90 10.08
N LEU A 242 -6.34 -15.89 10.61
CA LEU A 242 -5.99 -15.15 11.81
C LEU A 242 -6.22 -13.64 11.62
N LEU A 243 -5.77 -13.09 10.49
CA LEU A 243 -5.92 -11.67 10.17
C LEU A 243 -7.36 -11.27 9.88
N SER A 244 -8.20 -12.19 9.38
CA SER A 244 -9.64 -11.96 9.20
C SER A 244 -10.37 -11.79 10.54
N GLU A 245 -9.97 -12.56 11.56
CA GLU A 245 -10.53 -12.46 12.91
C GLU A 245 -10.00 -11.24 13.67
N ARG A 246 -8.69 -10.95 13.55
CA ARG A 246 -8.01 -9.93 14.35
C ARG A 246 -7.95 -8.53 13.72
N LYS A 247 -8.00 -8.41 12.39
CA LYS A 247 -7.91 -7.16 11.61
C LYS A 247 -6.74 -6.23 11.99
N SER A 248 -5.62 -6.78 12.43
CA SER A 248 -4.43 -5.99 12.78
C SER A 248 -3.11 -6.73 12.51
N PRO A 249 -1.99 -5.99 12.31
CA PRO A 249 -0.68 -6.56 11.96
C PRO A 249 -0.14 -7.58 12.96
N LEU A 250 0.29 -8.75 12.45
CA LEU A 250 0.98 -9.79 13.18
C LEU A 250 2.50 -9.59 13.01
N LEU A 251 3.24 -9.66 14.12
CA LEU A 251 4.70 -9.53 14.14
C LEU A 251 5.27 -10.64 15.04
N ILE A 252 6.14 -11.47 14.48
CA ILE A 252 6.78 -12.60 15.13
C ILE A 252 8.28 -12.50 14.84
N ASN A 253 9.08 -12.17 15.86
CA ASN A 253 10.54 -12.06 15.71
C ASN A 253 11.28 -13.37 16.03
N ASP A 254 10.60 -14.33 16.64
CA ASP A 254 11.12 -15.68 16.85
C ASP A 254 10.06 -16.71 16.49
N LEU A 255 10.14 -17.21 15.26
CA LEU A 255 9.22 -18.23 14.76
C LEU A 255 9.35 -19.55 15.52
N GLN A 256 10.54 -19.93 16.00
CA GLN A 256 10.72 -21.23 16.67
C GLN A 256 9.98 -21.31 18.01
N GLN A 257 9.78 -20.17 18.67
CA GLN A 257 9.05 -20.08 19.93
C GLN A 257 7.55 -19.79 19.75
N ASP A 258 7.08 -19.50 18.53
CA ASP A 258 5.68 -19.16 18.29
C ASP A 258 4.78 -20.40 18.28
N LYS A 259 3.62 -20.31 18.94
CA LYS A 259 2.70 -21.45 19.09
C LYS A 259 2.04 -21.88 17.78
N ASN A 260 1.77 -20.94 16.88
CA ASN A 260 1.00 -21.18 15.66
C ASN A 260 1.91 -21.42 14.46
N PHE A 261 3.05 -20.72 14.42
CA PHE A 261 3.97 -20.70 13.28
C PHE A 261 5.34 -21.34 13.55
N ALA A 262 5.54 -22.07 14.65
CA ALA A 262 6.75 -22.86 14.95
C ALA A 262 7.26 -23.71 13.77
N TRP A 263 6.34 -24.28 13.00
CA TRP A 263 6.68 -25.12 11.85
C TRP A 263 7.44 -24.36 10.75
N LEU A 264 7.31 -23.03 10.67
CA LEU A 264 8.02 -22.18 9.73
C LEU A 264 9.46 -21.86 10.22
N GLY A 265 9.74 -22.08 11.50
CA GLY A 265 11.04 -21.87 12.14
C GLY A 265 12.20 -22.69 11.57
N GLU A 266 11.91 -23.74 10.79
CA GLU A 266 12.90 -24.51 10.02
C GLU A 266 13.39 -23.77 8.76
N TYR A 267 12.60 -22.81 8.26
CA TYR A 267 12.82 -22.13 6.98
C TYR A 267 13.12 -20.65 7.15
N ALA A 268 12.59 -20.03 8.22
CA ALA A 268 12.70 -18.60 8.48
C ALA A 268 12.80 -18.34 9.99
N LYS A 269 13.28 -17.14 10.35
CA LYS A 269 13.41 -16.71 11.76
C LYS A 269 12.26 -15.80 12.17
N GLN A 270 11.83 -14.93 11.28
CA GLN A 270 10.91 -13.84 11.56
C GLN A 270 9.79 -13.78 10.52
N LEU A 271 8.60 -13.38 10.95
CA LEU A 271 7.42 -13.21 10.11
C LEU A 271 6.67 -11.93 10.51
N MET A 272 6.35 -11.12 9.52
CA MET A 272 5.39 -10.03 9.64
C MET A 272 4.24 -10.27 8.68
N ALA A 273 3.01 -10.03 9.10
CA ALA A 273 1.85 -10.12 8.22
C ALA A 273 0.83 -9.04 8.53
N VAL A 274 0.23 -8.47 7.49
CA VAL A 274 -0.79 -7.42 7.58
C VAL A 274 -2.02 -7.79 6.76
N PRO A 275 -3.23 -7.40 7.20
CA PRO A 275 -4.43 -7.65 6.43
C PRO A 275 -4.47 -6.73 5.20
N LEU A 276 -4.84 -7.28 4.05
CA LEU A 276 -5.32 -6.49 2.92
C LEU A 276 -6.80 -6.25 3.18
N GLN A 277 -7.17 -5.07 3.70
CA GLN A 277 -8.54 -4.79 4.11
C GLN A 277 -9.06 -3.47 3.56
N ARG A 278 -10.36 -3.43 3.29
CA ARG A 278 -11.08 -2.18 3.06
C ARG A 278 -12.35 -2.18 3.91
N GLN A 279 -12.56 -1.09 4.63
CA GLN A 279 -13.64 -0.98 5.61
C GLN A 279 -13.61 -2.18 6.59
N GLU A 280 -14.64 -3.02 6.59
CA GLU A 280 -14.75 -4.17 7.47
C GLU A 280 -14.35 -5.50 6.82
N GLN A 281 -14.06 -5.50 5.51
CA GLN A 281 -13.78 -6.73 4.75
C GLN A 281 -12.28 -6.93 4.54
N VAL A 282 -11.81 -8.13 4.90
CA VAL A 282 -10.45 -8.58 4.59
C VAL A 282 -10.48 -9.27 3.22
N LEU A 283 -9.74 -8.72 2.27
CA LEU A 283 -9.56 -9.23 0.91
C LEU A 283 -8.42 -10.25 0.84
N GLY A 284 -7.58 -10.32 1.86
CA GLY A 284 -6.40 -11.18 1.85
C GLY A 284 -5.36 -10.77 2.89
N CYS A 285 -4.12 -11.17 2.69
CA CYS A 285 -2.99 -10.69 3.49
C CYS A 285 -1.73 -10.50 2.66
N LEU A 286 -0.88 -9.60 3.15
CA LEU A 286 0.48 -9.40 2.69
C LEU A 286 1.41 -9.78 3.84
N PHE A 287 2.45 -10.56 3.56
CA PHE A 287 3.37 -11.03 4.60
C PHE A 287 4.82 -10.97 4.15
N ALA A 288 5.70 -10.58 5.06
CA ALA A 288 7.13 -10.47 4.86
C ALA A 288 7.87 -11.46 5.77
N ILE A 289 8.95 -12.05 5.25
CA ILE A 289 9.73 -13.09 5.92
C ILE A 289 11.20 -12.68 5.91
N ASP A 290 11.80 -12.67 7.10
CA ASP A 290 13.19 -12.35 7.42
C ASP A 290 13.70 -11.01 6.87
N LYS A 291 14.30 -10.17 7.72
CA LYS A 291 15.09 -9.04 7.25
C LYS A 291 16.45 -9.48 6.72
N GLN A 292 16.87 -8.94 5.57
CA GLN A 292 18.20 -9.18 5.02
C GLN A 292 19.31 -8.61 5.91
N SER A 293 19.03 -7.53 6.65
CA SER A 293 19.94 -6.97 7.67
C SER A 293 20.13 -7.89 8.88
N GLY A 294 19.26 -8.88 9.08
CA GLY A 294 19.25 -9.75 10.27
C GLY A 294 18.73 -9.07 11.54
N THR A 295 18.22 -7.83 11.45
CA THR A 295 17.56 -7.14 12.57
C THR A 295 16.12 -7.62 12.73
N ASP A 296 15.53 -7.41 13.90
CA ASP A 296 14.12 -7.67 14.14
C ASP A 296 13.18 -6.76 13.35
N PHE A 297 11.97 -7.26 13.10
CA PHE A 297 10.87 -6.40 12.67
C PHE A 297 10.43 -5.51 13.82
N ASP A 298 10.14 -4.25 13.51
CA ASP A 298 9.70 -3.24 14.47
C ASP A 298 8.36 -2.58 14.10
N SER A 299 7.96 -1.58 14.89
CA SER A 299 6.72 -0.86 14.66
C SER A 299 6.73 0.03 13.42
N VAL A 300 7.90 0.44 12.92
CA VAL A 300 8.05 1.23 11.69
C VAL A 300 7.79 0.34 10.50
N ASP A 301 8.39 -0.87 10.47
CA ASP A 301 8.14 -1.86 9.43
C ASP A 301 6.65 -2.23 9.35
N SER A 302 6.02 -2.45 10.52
CA SER A 302 4.61 -2.81 10.58
C SER A 302 3.71 -1.69 10.06
N LYS A 303 4.04 -0.42 10.33
CA LYS A 303 3.29 0.72 9.80
C LYS A 303 3.45 0.80 8.29
N LEU A 304 4.68 0.68 7.80
CA LEU A 304 5.01 0.75 6.38
C LEU A 304 4.26 -0.32 5.58
N LEU A 305 4.40 -1.59 5.98
CA LEU A 305 3.75 -2.72 5.32
C LEU A 305 2.22 -2.60 5.38
N ASN A 306 1.67 -2.11 6.49
CA ASN A 306 0.22 -1.89 6.64
C ASN A 306 -0.29 -0.75 5.74
N SER A 307 0.46 0.35 5.59
CA SER A 307 0.11 1.43 4.65
C SER A 307 0.10 0.91 3.21
N ILE A 308 1.12 0.14 2.82
CA ILE A 308 1.22 -0.51 1.52
C ILE A 308 0.03 -1.46 1.29
N ALA A 309 -0.32 -2.25 2.30
CA ALA A 309 -1.43 -3.20 2.22
C ALA A 309 -2.77 -2.50 2.03
N ASN A 310 -3.02 -1.37 2.70
CA ASN A 310 -4.24 -0.59 2.53
C ASN A 310 -4.35 -0.02 1.11
N GLU A 311 -3.27 0.56 0.56
CA GLU A 311 -3.24 1.05 -0.83
C GLU A 311 -3.43 -0.08 -1.84
N SER A 312 -2.77 -1.22 -1.62
CA SER A 312 -2.91 -2.41 -2.46
C SER A 312 -4.33 -2.97 -2.42
N ALA A 313 -4.99 -2.94 -1.26
CA ALA A 313 -6.37 -3.40 -1.09
C ALA A 313 -7.36 -2.54 -1.91
N ILE A 314 -7.18 -1.22 -1.95
CA ILE A 314 -8.01 -0.32 -2.77
C ILE A 314 -7.92 -0.70 -4.25
N TYR A 315 -6.70 -0.91 -4.75
CA TYR A 315 -6.48 -1.30 -6.13
C TYR A 315 -7.06 -2.68 -6.46
N LEU A 316 -6.81 -3.66 -5.59
CA LEU A 316 -7.35 -5.03 -5.72
C LEU A 316 -8.87 -5.03 -5.88
N GLU A 317 -9.56 -4.25 -5.06
CA GLU A 317 -11.00 -4.15 -5.17
C GLU A 317 -11.44 -3.41 -6.42
N ASN A 318 -10.76 -2.33 -6.82
CA ASN A 318 -11.10 -1.64 -8.07
C ASN A 318 -10.91 -2.57 -9.30
N ALA A 319 -9.84 -3.36 -9.32
CA ALA A 319 -9.61 -4.37 -10.35
C ALA A 319 -10.71 -5.43 -10.36
N ARG A 320 -11.06 -5.95 -9.17
CA ARG A 320 -12.17 -6.90 -9.01
C ARG A 320 -13.51 -6.31 -9.45
N LEU A 321 -13.84 -5.11 -9.02
CA LEU A 321 -15.08 -4.42 -9.42
C LEU A 321 -15.12 -4.22 -10.93
N PHE A 322 -13.98 -3.93 -11.55
CA PHE A 322 -13.90 -3.83 -13.00
C PHE A 322 -14.12 -5.18 -13.69
N GLU A 323 -13.52 -6.26 -13.19
CA GLU A 323 -13.74 -7.62 -13.68
C GLU A 323 -15.20 -8.07 -13.49
N ASP A 324 -15.80 -7.81 -12.33
CA ASP A 324 -17.20 -8.13 -12.03
C ASP A 324 -18.17 -7.38 -12.96
N VAL A 325 -17.94 -6.09 -13.18
CA VAL A 325 -18.72 -5.28 -14.14
C VAL A 325 -18.55 -5.80 -15.56
N HIS A 326 -17.33 -6.14 -15.96
CA HIS A 326 -17.06 -6.71 -17.27
C HIS A 326 -17.75 -8.08 -17.45
N GLY A 327 -17.67 -8.95 -16.44
CA GLY A 327 -18.34 -10.25 -16.42
C GLY A 327 -19.86 -10.13 -16.48
N LEU A 328 -20.44 -9.20 -15.71
CA LEU A 328 -21.87 -8.89 -15.78
C LEU A 328 -22.27 -8.39 -17.16
N MET A 329 -21.50 -7.47 -17.73
CA MET A 329 -21.74 -6.94 -19.09
C MET A 329 -21.73 -8.07 -20.11
N MET A 330 -20.71 -8.93 -20.12
CA MET A 330 -20.64 -10.07 -21.04
C MET A 330 -21.78 -11.05 -20.83
N GLY A 331 -22.11 -11.38 -19.58
CA GLY A 331 -23.26 -12.24 -19.25
C GLY A 331 -24.60 -11.68 -19.75
N LEU A 332 -24.79 -10.36 -19.68
CA LEU A 332 -25.97 -9.67 -20.24
C LEU A 332 -25.97 -9.71 -21.77
N LEU A 333 -24.83 -9.49 -22.43
CA LEU A 333 -24.72 -9.60 -23.90
C LEU A 333 -25.04 -11.01 -24.38
N HIS A 334 -24.50 -12.04 -23.72
CA HIS A 334 -24.81 -13.44 -24.01
C HIS A 334 -26.28 -13.77 -23.76
N SER A 335 -26.88 -13.23 -22.70
CA SER A 335 -28.31 -13.42 -22.40
C SER A 335 -29.21 -12.77 -23.47
N LEU A 336 -28.88 -11.55 -23.90
CA LEU A 336 -29.60 -10.87 -24.98
C LEU A 336 -29.51 -11.64 -26.29
N THR A 337 -28.32 -12.12 -26.62
CA THR A 337 -28.06 -12.93 -27.81
C THR A 337 -28.83 -14.26 -27.76
N SER A 338 -28.82 -14.92 -26.60
CA SER A 338 -29.58 -16.16 -26.38
C SER A 338 -31.09 -15.94 -26.53
N ALA A 339 -31.61 -14.79 -26.12
CA ALA A 339 -33.02 -14.44 -26.30
C ALA A 339 -33.38 -14.20 -27.78
N VAL A 340 -32.48 -13.57 -28.55
CA VAL A 340 -32.62 -13.43 -30.01
C VAL A 340 -32.63 -14.81 -30.67
N ASP A 341 -31.66 -15.66 -30.32
CA ASP A 341 -31.53 -17.02 -30.86
C ASP A 341 -32.69 -17.94 -30.46
N ALA A 342 -33.35 -17.70 -29.32
CA ALA A 342 -34.55 -18.45 -28.94
C ALA A 342 -35.76 -18.09 -29.81
N LYS A 343 -35.85 -16.83 -30.26
CA LYS A 343 -36.92 -16.34 -31.16
C LYS A 343 -36.69 -16.81 -32.61
N ASP A 344 -35.42 -16.90 -33.01
CA ASP A 344 -34.98 -17.40 -34.30
C ASP A 344 -34.49 -18.85 -34.14
N ALA A 345 -35.40 -19.82 -34.23
CA ALA A 345 -35.11 -21.26 -34.07
C ALA A 345 -33.97 -21.79 -34.97
N TYR A 346 -33.52 -21.00 -35.95
CA TYR A 346 -32.40 -21.29 -36.86
C TYR A 346 -31.01 -20.92 -36.30
N THR A 347 -30.89 -20.11 -35.23
CA THR A 347 -29.61 -19.48 -34.83
C THR A 347 -29.02 -19.93 -33.48
N CYS A 348 -29.47 -21.02 -32.85
CA CYS A 348 -28.91 -21.43 -31.55
C CYS A 348 -27.35 -21.58 -31.59
N GLY A 349 -26.66 -20.68 -30.88
CA GLY A 349 -25.19 -20.61 -30.83
C GLY A 349 -24.52 -20.04 -32.09
N HIS A 350 -25.28 -19.59 -33.09
CA HIS A 350 -24.77 -18.99 -34.33
C HIS A 350 -24.01 -17.70 -34.03
N SER A 351 -24.64 -16.79 -33.30
CA SER A 351 -24.06 -15.50 -32.93
C SER A 351 -22.73 -15.66 -32.20
N GLU A 352 -22.62 -16.67 -31.32
CA GLU A 352 -21.36 -16.99 -30.63
C GLU A 352 -20.28 -17.53 -31.58
N ARG A 353 -20.63 -18.43 -32.51
CA ARG A 353 -19.70 -18.94 -33.53
C ARG A 353 -19.22 -17.82 -34.46
N VAL A 354 -20.12 -16.94 -34.91
CA VAL A 354 -19.77 -15.77 -35.72
C VAL A 354 -18.84 -14.83 -34.96
N ALA A 355 -19.11 -14.57 -33.69
CA ALA A 355 -18.23 -13.76 -32.83
C ALA A 355 -16.83 -14.37 -32.72
N LEU A 356 -16.73 -15.68 -32.48
CA LEU A 356 -15.45 -16.39 -32.40
C LEU A 356 -14.69 -16.36 -33.72
N LEU A 357 -15.36 -16.66 -34.85
CA LEU A 357 -14.75 -16.59 -36.19
C LEU A 357 -14.25 -15.18 -36.50
N SER A 358 -15.05 -14.16 -36.19
CA SER A 358 -14.70 -12.75 -36.37
C SER A 358 -13.45 -12.37 -35.56
N ARG A 359 -13.38 -12.83 -34.29
CA ARG A 359 -12.23 -12.63 -33.40
C ARG A 359 -10.96 -13.26 -33.98
N HIS A 360 -11.04 -14.49 -34.48
CA HIS A 360 -9.89 -15.17 -35.07
C HIS A 360 -9.41 -14.51 -36.36
N LEU A 361 -10.34 -14.11 -37.23
CA LEU A 361 -10.02 -13.36 -38.44
C LEU A 361 -9.38 -12.00 -38.11
N ALA A 362 -9.92 -11.27 -37.13
CA ALA A 362 -9.35 -10.01 -36.66
C ALA A 362 -7.90 -10.16 -36.16
N LYS A 363 -7.62 -11.21 -35.37
CA LYS A 363 -6.25 -11.52 -34.91
C LYS A 363 -5.33 -11.89 -36.06
N ALA A 364 -5.78 -12.76 -36.98
CA ALA A 364 -5.00 -13.15 -38.15
C ALA A 364 -4.69 -11.96 -39.08
N HIS A 365 -5.57 -10.95 -39.11
CA HIS A 365 -5.38 -9.71 -39.85
C HIS A 365 -4.42 -8.72 -39.15
N GLY A 366 -3.97 -9.00 -37.93
CA GLY A 366 -3.01 -8.18 -37.19
C GLY A 366 -3.62 -6.99 -36.43
N LEU A 367 -4.90 -7.06 -36.06
CA LEU A 367 -5.55 -6.02 -35.26
C LEU A 367 -5.13 -6.08 -33.79
N SER A 368 -5.25 -4.94 -33.09
CA SER A 368 -4.97 -4.85 -31.66
C SER A 368 -5.97 -5.69 -30.85
N ASP A 369 -5.57 -6.20 -29.67
CA ASP A 369 -6.49 -6.97 -28.80
C ASP A 369 -7.77 -6.20 -28.46
N HIS A 370 -7.67 -4.87 -28.33
CA HIS A 370 -8.81 -3.99 -28.12
C HIS A 370 -9.78 -4.02 -29.31
N ASP A 371 -9.31 -3.90 -30.55
CA ASP A 371 -10.17 -3.94 -31.74
C ASP A 371 -10.73 -5.34 -32.00
N VAL A 372 -9.94 -6.37 -31.70
CA VAL A 372 -10.36 -7.78 -31.76
C VAL A 372 -11.55 -8.02 -30.83
N GLU A 373 -11.51 -7.51 -29.60
CA GLU A 373 -12.61 -7.67 -28.63
C GLU A 373 -13.87 -6.90 -29.05
N ARG A 374 -13.70 -5.70 -29.63
CA ARG A 374 -14.81 -4.94 -30.22
C ARG A 374 -15.48 -5.70 -31.36
N ILE A 375 -14.69 -6.31 -32.24
CA ILE A 375 -15.20 -7.13 -33.34
C ILE A 375 -15.92 -8.38 -32.82
N TYR A 376 -15.41 -9.00 -31.75
CA TYR A 376 -16.08 -10.11 -31.10
C TYR A 376 -17.46 -9.70 -30.57
N MET A 377 -17.56 -8.61 -29.81
CA MET A 377 -18.84 -8.09 -29.30
C MET A 377 -19.81 -7.71 -30.43
N ALA A 378 -19.31 -7.10 -31.50
CA ALA A 378 -20.10 -6.76 -32.68
C ALA A 378 -20.64 -8.01 -33.39
N GLY A 379 -19.81 -9.04 -33.55
CA GLY A 379 -20.22 -10.32 -34.11
C GLY A 379 -21.24 -11.05 -33.22
N LEU A 380 -21.15 -10.91 -31.90
CA LEU A 380 -22.13 -11.49 -30.97
C LEU A 380 -23.51 -10.82 -31.10
N LEU A 381 -23.54 -9.51 -31.35
CA LEU A 381 -24.76 -8.70 -31.37
C LEU A 381 -25.26 -8.36 -32.79
N HIS A 382 -24.62 -8.85 -33.85
CA HIS A 382 -24.92 -8.47 -35.24
C HIS A 382 -26.40 -8.63 -35.59
N ASP A 383 -27.03 -9.69 -35.05
CA ASP A 383 -28.40 -10.09 -35.33
C ASP A 383 -29.43 -9.59 -34.29
N VAL A 384 -29.03 -8.78 -33.29
CA VAL A 384 -29.92 -8.37 -32.18
C VAL A 384 -31.19 -7.65 -32.67
N GLY A 385 -31.12 -7.00 -33.84
CA GLY A 385 -32.26 -6.33 -34.46
C GLY A 385 -33.38 -7.27 -34.92
N LYS A 386 -33.15 -8.59 -35.02
CA LYS A 386 -34.19 -9.59 -35.34
C LYS A 386 -35.32 -9.61 -34.31
N ILE A 387 -35.10 -9.07 -33.10
CA ILE A 387 -36.18 -8.83 -32.12
C ILE A 387 -37.31 -7.99 -32.73
N GLY A 388 -37.01 -7.05 -33.62
CA GLY A 388 -37.99 -6.20 -34.29
C GLY A 388 -38.69 -6.83 -35.50
N VAL A 389 -38.25 -8.00 -35.97
CA VAL A 389 -38.83 -8.68 -37.15
C VAL A 389 -40.01 -9.57 -36.71
N PRO A 390 -41.15 -9.57 -37.44
CA PRO A 390 -42.28 -10.44 -37.12
C PRO A 390 -41.92 -11.93 -37.12
N GLU A 391 -42.43 -12.67 -36.15
CA GLU A 391 -42.15 -14.10 -35.98
C GLU A 391 -42.62 -14.94 -37.17
N THR A 392 -43.74 -14.56 -37.79
CA THR A 392 -44.26 -15.21 -39.01
C THR A 392 -43.29 -15.13 -40.20
N VAL A 393 -42.46 -14.10 -40.25
CA VAL A 393 -41.44 -13.90 -41.27
C VAL A 393 -40.16 -14.66 -40.90
N LEU A 394 -39.71 -14.55 -39.64
CA LEU A 394 -38.50 -15.22 -39.16
C LEU A 394 -38.61 -16.74 -39.19
N GLN A 395 -39.77 -17.32 -38.81
CA GLN A 395 -39.95 -18.76 -38.68
C GLN A 395 -40.39 -19.47 -39.99
N LYS A 396 -40.58 -18.72 -41.08
CA LYS A 396 -41.10 -19.26 -42.34
C LYS A 396 -40.17 -20.35 -42.91
N SER A 397 -40.71 -21.55 -43.13
CA SER A 397 -39.93 -22.72 -43.61
C SER A 397 -39.68 -22.74 -45.13
N GLY A 398 -40.06 -21.67 -45.85
CA GLY A 398 -39.96 -21.54 -47.31
C GLY A 398 -39.27 -20.26 -47.74
N ARG A 399 -39.18 -20.02 -49.06
CA ARG A 399 -38.63 -18.75 -49.57
C ARG A 399 -39.47 -17.56 -49.10
N LEU A 400 -38.78 -16.51 -48.69
CA LEU A 400 -39.40 -15.23 -48.36
C LEU A 400 -39.89 -14.54 -49.64
N THR A 401 -41.02 -13.84 -49.55
CA THR A 401 -41.43 -12.90 -50.61
C THR A 401 -40.53 -11.67 -50.58
N PRO A 402 -40.49 -10.86 -51.66
CA PRO A 402 -39.73 -9.61 -51.67
C PRO A 402 -40.08 -8.71 -50.47
N GLU A 403 -41.37 -8.60 -50.13
CA GLU A 403 -41.87 -7.76 -49.03
C GLU A 403 -41.42 -8.29 -47.66
N GLU A 404 -41.43 -9.61 -47.47
CA GLU A 404 -40.92 -10.26 -46.26
C GLU A 404 -39.40 -10.08 -46.14
N PHE A 405 -38.68 -10.16 -47.25
CA PHE A 405 -37.23 -9.96 -47.26
C PHE A 405 -36.85 -8.50 -46.93
N GLU A 406 -37.60 -7.51 -47.41
CA GLU A 406 -37.44 -6.11 -47.01
C GLU A 406 -37.68 -5.88 -45.52
N GLN A 407 -38.46 -6.74 -44.84
CA GLN A 407 -38.58 -6.68 -43.38
C GLN A 407 -37.34 -7.19 -42.68
N ILE A 408 -36.72 -8.29 -43.16
CA ILE A 408 -35.48 -8.77 -42.53
C ILE A 408 -34.32 -7.81 -42.79
N LYS A 409 -34.24 -7.17 -43.96
CA LYS A 409 -33.17 -6.19 -44.27
C LYS A 409 -33.07 -5.02 -43.30
N LYS A 410 -34.11 -4.76 -42.50
CA LYS A 410 -34.15 -3.69 -41.50
C LYS A 410 -33.47 -4.06 -40.18
N HIS A 411 -33.16 -5.33 -39.94
CA HIS A 411 -32.57 -5.72 -38.66
C HIS A 411 -31.20 -5.09 -38.37
N PRO A 412 -30.30 -4.78 -39.34
CA PRO A 412 -29.04 -4.10 -39.01
C PRO A 412 -29.29 -2.69 -38.46
N GLU A 413 -30.21 -1.94 -39.06
CA GLU A 413 -30.61 -0.60 -38.59
C GLU A 413 -31.32 -0.68 -37.24
N MET A 414 -32.19 -1.68 -37.06
CA MET A 414 -32.88 -1.92 -35.79
C MET A 414 -31.89 -2.30 -34.68
N GLY A 415 -30.90 -3.13 -34.99
CA GLY A 415 -29.84 -3.53 -34.07
C GLY A 415 -29.01 -2.33 -33.66
N ALA A 416 -28.59 -1.50 -34.62
CA ALA A 416 -27.91 -0.24 -34.34
C ALA A 416 -28.74 0.67 -33.41
N LYS A 417 -30.06 0.79 -33.67
CA LYS A 417 -30.98 1.57 -32.84
C LYS A 417 -31.16 1.02 -31.44
N ILE A 418 -31.20 -0.30 -31.25
CA ILE A 418 -31.29 -0.93 -29.92
C ILE A 418 -30.03 -0.64 -29.10
N LEU A 419 -28.86 -0.65 -29.75
CA LEU A 419 -27.56 -0.50 -29.08
C LEU A 419 -27.14 0.97 -28.89
N GLN A 420 -27.73 1.93 -29.62
CA GLN A 420 -27.29 3.33 -29.68
C GLN A 420 -27.22 4.04 -28.31
N ASP A 421 -28.08 3.65 -27.37
CA ASP A 421 -28.19 4.31 -26.06
C ASP A 421 -27.16 3.77 -25.06
N ILE A 422 -26.51 2.64 -25.36
CA ILE A 422 -25.48 2.03 -24.52
C ILE A 422 -24.12 2.62 -24.89
N LYS A 423 -23.72 3.66 -24.15
CA LYS A 423 -22.49 4.44 -24.40
C LYS A 423 -21.23 3.58 -24.55
N GLN A 424 -21.12 2.52 -23.75
CA GLN A 424 -19.95 1.64 -23.66
C GLN A 424 -19.72 0.77 -24.90
N ILE A 425 -20.73 0.61 -25.77
CA ILE A 425 -20.67 -0.24 -26.97
C ILE A 425 -21.00 0.55 -28.25
N LYS A 426 -20.95 1.88 -28.21
CA LYS A 426 -21.25 2.72 -29.40
C LYS A 426 -20.33 2.45 -30.57
N ASP A 427 -19.11 2.06 -30.26
CA ASP A 427 -18.00 1.83 -31.15
C ASP A 427 -18.08 0.48 -31.89
N ILE A 428 -19.00 -0.41 -31.51
CA ILE A 428 -19.31 -1.67 -32.23
C ILE A 428 -20.51 -1.55 -33.18
N ILE A 429 -21.30 -0.47 -33.05
CA ILE A 429 -22.51 -0.24 -33.86
C ILE A 429 -22.23 -0.30 -35.37
N PRO A 430 -21.13 0.27 -35.91
CA PRO A 430 -20.85 0.15 -37.35
C PRO A 430 -20.70 -1.30 -37.83
N GLY A 431 -20.20 -2.19 -36.98
CA GLY A 431 -20.15 -3.62 -37.28
C GLY A 431 -21.54 -4.23 -37.40
N VAL A 432 -22.41 -3.96 -36.43
CA VAL A 432 -23.81 -4.42 -36.41
C VAL A 432 -24.61 -3.83 -37.57
N MET A 433 -24.41 -2.56 -37.91
CA MET A 433 -25.18 -1.90 -38.97
C MET A 433 -24.81 -2.36 -40.38
N HIS A 434 -23.53 -2.70 -40.62
CA HIS A 434 -23.00 -2.92 -41.97
C HIS A 434 -22.51 -4.36 -42.22
N HIS A 435 -22.83 -5.33 -41.36
CA HIS A 435 -22.40 -6.73 -41.56
C HIS A 435 -23.04 -7.42 -42.79
N HIS A 436 -24.07 -6.83 -43.39
CA HIS A 436 -24.65 -7.29 -44.66
C HIS A 436 -24.26 -6.44 -45.87
N GLU A 437 -23.36 -5.47 -45.70
CA GLU A 437 -22.75 -4.79 -46.84
C GLU A 437 -21.85 -5.75 -47.60
N ARG A 438 -21.80 -5.58 -48.92
CA ARG A 438 -20.99 -6.42 -49.82
C ARG A 438 -19.90 -5.56 -50.42
N TYR A 439 -18.70 -6.12 -50.56
CA TYR A 439 -17.56 -5.39 -51.12
C TYR A 439 -17.85 -4.78 -52.52
N ASP A 440 -18.73 -5.41 -53.29
CA ASP A 440 -19.21 -4.97 -54.61
C ASP A 440 -20.33 -3.89 -54.59
N GLY A 441 -20.73 -3.39 -53.42
CA GLY A 441 -21.77 -2.37 -53.26
C GLY A 441 -23.21 -2.87 -53.41
N LYS A 442 -23.43 -4.20 -53.54
CA LYS A 442 -24.77 -4.78 -53.70
C LYS A 442 -25.40 -5.21 -52.37
N GLY A 443 -24.80 -4.82 -51.25
CA GLY A 443 -25.26 -5.13 -49.90
C GLY A 443 -26.35 -4.17 -49.40
N TYR A 444 -26.64 -4.26 -48.11
CA TYR A 444 -27.60 -3.41 -47.40
C TYR A 444 -27.11 -3.18 -45.95
N PRO A 445 -27.59 -2.15 -45.24
CA PRO A 445 -28.67 -1.21 -45.58
C PRO A 445 -28.26 0.01 -46.41
N SER A 446 -26.98 0.38 -46.42
CA SER A 446 -26.49 1.65 -46.99
C SER A 446 -25.91 1.51 -48.39
N GLY A 447 -25.63 0.29 -48.86
CA GLY A 447 -25.08 0.04 -50.20
C GLY A 447 -23.64 0.52 -50.33
N LEU A 448 -22.89 0.46 -49.22
CA LEU A 448 -21.47 0.84 -49.19
C LEU A 448 -20.64 -0.17 -49.98
N SER A 449 -19.54 0.29 -50.57
CA SER A 449 -18.67 -0.55 -51.41
C SER A 449 -17.21 -0.45 -50.98
N GLY A 450 -16.44 -1.52 -51.23
CA GLY A 450 -15.00 -1.54 -50.98
C GLY A 450 -14.63 -1.23 -49.53
N GLU A 451 -13.78 -0.22 -49.36
CA GLU A 451 -13.25 0.20 -48.05
C GLU A 451 -14.15 1.21 -47.32
N ASP A 452 -15.21 1.72 -47.97
CA ASP A 452 -16.20 2.57 -47.30
C ASP A 452 -17.01 1.78 -46.27
N ILE A 453 -17.07 0.46 -46.43
CA ILE A 453 -17.65 -0.45 -45.44
C ILE A 453 -16.70 -0.52 -44.24
N PRO A 454 -17.17 -0.24 -43.01
CA PRO A 454 -16.36 -0.38 -41.80
C PRO A 454 -15.69 -1.77 -41.75
N LEU A 455 -14.40 -1.80 -41.41
CA LEU A 455 -13.62 -3.05 -41.37
C LEU A 455 -14.31 -4.14 -40.53
N MET A 456 -14.88 -3.76 -39.39
CA MET A 456 -15.65 -4.64 -38.51
C MET A 456 -16.85 -5.28 -39.23
N GLY A 457 -17.60 -4.52 -40.04
CA GLY A 457 -18.71 -5.06 -40.84
C GLY A 457 -18.24 -6.05 -41.90
N ARG A 458 -17.11 -5.77 -42.57
CA ARG A 458 -16.51 -6.68 -43.57
C ARG A 458 -16.04 -8.00 -42.94
N ILE A 459 -15.48 -7.96 -41.74
CA ILE A 459 -15.06 -9.14 -40.98
C ILE A 459 -16.28 -9.99 -40.58
N ILE A 460 -17.31 -9.37 -40.00
CA ILE A 460 -18.52 -10.07 -39.55
C ILE A 460 -19.27 -10.66 -40.75
N CYS A 461 -19.37 -9.94 -41.87
CA CYS A 461 -19.99 -10.43 -43.11
C CYS A 461 -19.39 -11.77 -43.56
N LEU A 462 -18.06 -11.86 -43.56
CA LEU A 462 -17.34 -13.07 -43.95
C LEU A 462 -17.60 -14.20 -42.94
N ALA A 463 -17.49 -13.90 -41.64
CA ALA A 463 -17.72 -14.87 -40.57
C ALA A 463 -19.15 -15.43 -40.55
N ASP A 464 -20.16 -14.57 -40.68
CA ASP A 464 -21.58 -14.93 -40.77
C ASP A 464 -21.85 -15.82 -42.00
N CYS A 465 -21.39 -15.40 -43.18
CA CYS A 465 -21.55 -16.19 -44.39
C CYS A 465 -20.90 -17.57 -44.29
N PHE A 466 -19.73 -17.64 -43.64
CA PHE A 466 -19.05 -18.91 -43.41
C PHE A 466 -19.83 -19.82 -42.46
N ASP A 467 -20.25 -19.31 -41.29
CA ASP A 467 -21.06 -20.11 -40.35
C ASP A 467 -22.37 -20.57 -40.98
N ALA A 468 -23.02 -19.71 -41.77
CA ALA A 468 -24.23 -20.03 -42.52
C ALA A 468 -24.04 -21.16 -43.55
N MET A 469 -22.85 -21.28 -44.14
CA MET A 469 -22.51 -22.36 -45.07
C MET A 469 -22.19 -23.67 -44.33
N THR A 470 -21.52 -23.61 -43.19
CA THR A 470 -21.03 -24.78 -42.45
C THR A 470 -21.97 -25.30 -41.37
N SER A 471 -23.06 -24.59 -41.08
CA SER A 471 -24.08 -25.01 -40.11
C SER A 471 -25.29 -25.66 -40.81
N SER A 472 -25.84 -26.71 -40.21
CA SER A 472 -27.06 -27.36 -40.71
C SER A 472 -28.28 -26.51 -40.38
N ARG A 473 -29.14 -26.29 -41.38
CA ARG A 473 -30.43 -25.60 -41.25
C ARG A 473 -31.56 -26.56 -41.61
N THR A 474 -32.78 -26.28 -41.16
CA THR A 474 -33.98 -27.14 -41.35
C THR A 474 -34.26 -27.47 -42.82
N TYR A 475 -33.85 -26.60 -43.74
CA TYR A 475 -34.02 -26.74 -45.19
C TYR A 475 -32.72 -27.12 -45.94
N ARG A 476 -31.56 -27.21 -45.27
CA ARG A 476 -30.25 -27.45 -45.93
C ARG A 476 -29.23 -28.09 -44.98
N LYS A 477 -28.59 -29.18 -45.42
CA LYS A 477 -27.43 -29.76 -44.71
C LYS A 477 -26.21 -28.84 -44.79
N ALA A 478 -25.42 -28.79 -43.72
CA ALA A 478 -24.13 -28.12 -43.69
C ALA A 478 -23.26 -28.50 -44.91
N LEU A 479 -22.60 -27.53 -45.54
CA LEU A 479 -21.60 -27.81 -46.56
C LEU A 479 -20.33 -28.41 -45.94
N PRO A 480 -19.61 -29.26 -46.68
CA PRO A 480 -18.23 -29.59 -46.34
C PRO A 480 -17.38 -28.32 -46.26
N LEU A 481 -16.45 -28.30 -45.30
CA LEU A 481 -15.59 -27.16 -45.00
C LEU A 481 -14.79 -26.70 -46.24
N GLU A 482 -14.30 -27.64 -47.03
CA GLU A 482 -13.55 -27.43 -48.26
C GLU A 482 -14.39 -26.70 -49.32
N VAL A 483 -15.69 -26.99 -49.39
CA VAL A 483 -16.62 -26.32 -50.30
C VAL A 483 -16.89 -24.89 -49.83
N ALA A 484 -17.09 -24.68 -48.53
CA ALA A 484 -17.26 -23.35 -47.95
C ALA A 484 -16.02 -22.46 -48.21
N LEU A 485 -14.81 -22.98 -48.00
CA LEU A 485 -13.56 -22.26 -48.28
C LEU A 485 -13.38 -21.95 -49.77
N THR A 486 -13.79 -22.87 -50.66
CA THR A 486 -13.79 -22.64 -52.10
C THR A 486 -14.73 -21.49 -52.48
N GLU A 487 -15.89 -21.42 -51.83
CA GLU A 487 -16.86 -20.34 -52.05
C GLU A 487 -16.36 -18.99 -51.54
N ILE A 488 -15.68 -18.94 -50.37
CA ILE A 488 -15.01 -17.72 -49.89
C ILE A 488 -13.99 -17.22 -50.92
N ARG A 489 -13.17 -18.13 -51.47
CA ARG A 489 -12.18 -17.78 -52.52
C ARG A 489 -12.86 -17.25 -53.77
N ARG A 490 -13.96 -17.88 -54.22
CA ARG A 490 -14.72 -17.48 -55.42
C ARG A 490 -15.36 -16.10 -55.26
N CYS A 491 -15.82 -15.78 -54.06
CA CYS A 491 -16.50 -14.52 -53.75
C CYS A 491 -15.56 -13.40 -53.29
N SER A 492 -14.24 -13.64 -53.28
CA SER A 492 -13.22 -12.63 -53.01
C SER A 492 -13.28 -11.48 -54.03
N GLY A 493 -13.30 -10.23 -53.55
CA GLY A 493 -13.43 -9.02 -54.38
C GLY A 493 -14.84 -8.72 -54.88
N THR A 494 -15.81 -9.58 -54.57
CA THR A 494 -17.24 -9.31 -54.85
C THR A 494 -18.03 -9.22 -53.55
N GLN A 495 -18.33 -10.34 -52.90
CA GLN A 495 -19.01 -10.31 -51.61
C GLN A 495 -18.05 -9.91 -50.47
N PHE A 496 -16.81 -10.41 -50.52
CA PHE A 496 -15.85 -10.28 -49.43
C PHE A 496 -14.66 -9.39 -49.83
N ASP A 497 -14.10 -8.67 -48.84
CA ASP A 497 -12.82 -7.98 -49.00
C ASP A 497 -11.72 -8.98 -49.38
N PRO A 498 -10.97 -8.77 -50.47
CA PRO A 498 -9.90 -9.66 -50.89
C PRO A 498 -8.84 -9.94 -49.82
N ARG A 499 -8.48 -8.93 -49.02
CA ARG A 499 -7.46 -9.05 -47.97
C ARG A 499 -7.96 -9.90 -46.81
N LEU A 500 -9.24 -9.75 -46.45
CA LEU A 500 -9.85 -10.56 -45.40
C LEU A 500 -10.10 -11.98 -45.85
N ALA A 501 -10.52 -12.19 -47.11
CA ALA A 501 -10.67 -13.52 -47.68
C ALA A 501 -9.33 -14.27 -47.70
N GLU A 502 -8.24 -13.61 -48.10
CA GLU A 502 -6.90 -14.20 -48.06
C GLU A 502 -6.47 -14.52 -46.62
N ALA A 503 -6.60 -13.57 -45.69
CA ALA A 503 -6.29 -13.81 -44.27
C ALA A 503 -7.10 -14.96 -43.68
N PHE A 504 -8.39 -15.08 -44.05
CA PHE A 504 -9.26 -16.16 -43.59
C PHE A 504 -8.83 -17.53 -44.16
N LEU A 505 -8.41 -17.59 -45.43
CA LEU A 505 -7.94 -18.83 -46.06
C LEU A 505 -6.59 -19.32 -45.51
N GLN A 506 -5.80 -18.43 -44.90
CA GLN A 506 -4.55 -18.78 -44.21
C GLN A 506 -4.78 -19.40 -42.83
N ILE A 507 -5.97 -19.24 -42.25
CA ILE A 507 -6.37 -19.95 -41.03
C ILE A 507 -6.52 -21.43 -41.42
N GLY A 508 -5.59 -22.28 -40.99
CA GLY A 508 -5.58 -23.69 -41.34
C GLY A 508 -6.90 -24.41 -41.01
N VAL A 509 -7.26 -25.39 -41.83
CA VAL A 509 -8.49 -26.20 -41.69
C VAL A 509 -8.59 -26.84 -40.30
N ASP A 510 -7.46 -27.24 -39.72
CA ASP A 510 -7.40 -27.86 -38.40
C ASP A 510 -7.70 -26.86 -37.27
N ASN A 511 -7.27 -25.61 -37.39
CA ASN A 511 -7.61 -24.55 -36.43
C ASN A 511 -9.11 -24.23 -36.44
N PHE A 512 -9.76 -24.26 -37.62
CA PHE A 512 -11.21 -24.11 -37.71
C PHE A 512 -11.95 -25.29 -37.08
N ARG A 513 -11.47 -26.52 -37.30
CA ARG A 513 -12.07 -27.73 -36.69
C ARG A 513 -11.95 -27.68 -35.17
N GLU A 514 -10.79 -27.31 -34.65
CA GLU A 514 -10.56 -27.17 -33.21
C GLU A 514 -11.46 -26.09 -32.60
N LEU A 515 -11.62 -24.95 -33.26
CA LEU A 515 -12.51 -23.87 -32.83
C LEU A 515 -13.98 -24.32 -32.73
N ILE A 516 -14.46 -25.03 -33.76
CA ILE A 516 -15.85 -25.52 -33.82
C ILE A 516 -16.07 -26.65 -32.80
N CYS A 517 -15.10 -27.55 -32.62
CA CYS A 517 -15.16 -28.64 -31.64
C CYS A 517 -15.16 -28.12 -30.20
N ASN A 518 -14.24 -27.23 -29.84
CA ASN A 518 -14.11 -26.67 -28.50
C ASN A 518 -15.37 -25.89 -28.09
N HIS A 519 -15.96 -25.13 -29.02
CA HIS A 519 -17.21 -24.43 -28.75
C HIS A 519 -18.37 -25.41 -28.48
N ARG A 520 -18.53 -26.48 -29.28
CA ARG A 520 -19.57 -27.50 -29.02
C ARG A 520 -19.43 -28.17 -27.64
N GLU A 521 -18.20 -28.44 -27.20
CA GLU A 521 -17.96 -28.98 -25.86
C GLU A 521 -18.27 -27.96 -24.76
N GLN A 522 -17.91 -26.68 -24.94
CA GLN A 522 -18.22 -25.62 -23.99
C GLN A 522 -19.73 -25.36 -23.87
N THR A 523 -20.47 -25.28 -24.99
CA THR A 523 -21.94 -25.10 -24.98
C THR A 523 -22.62 -26.28 -24.29
N LYS A 524 -22.11 -27.51 -24.48
CA LYS A 524 -22.63 -28.71 -23.81
C LYS A 524 -22.41 -28.65 -22.29
N ARG A 525 -21.22 -28.24 -21.83
CA ARG A 525 -20.92 -28.05 -20.39
C ARG A 525 -21.77 -26.95 -19.76
N LEU A 526 -21.97 -25.83 -20.45
CA LEU A 526 -22.83 -24.72 -19.99
C LEU A 526 -24.31 -25.16 -19.88
N ALA A 527 -24.82 -25.92 -20.85
CA ALA A 527 -26.17 -26.46 -20.80
C ALA A 527 -26.34 -27.48 -19.66
N GLU A 528 -25.36 -28.34 -19.41
CA GLU A 528 -25.32 -29.27 -18.28
C GLU A 528 -25.31 -28.51 -16.94
N LEU A 529 -24.51 -27.45 -16.81
CA LEU A 529 -24.48 -26.56 -15.62
C LEU A 529 -25.81 -25.84 -15.39
N GLN A 530 -26.43 -25.31 -16.45
CA GLN A 530 -27.74 -24.66 -16.35
C GLN A 530 -28.86 -25.63 -15.97
N GLN A 531 -28.79 -26.90 -16.40
CA GLN A 531 -29.71 -27.95 -15.94
C GLN A 531 -29.52 -28.28 -14.46
N VAL A 532 -28.27 -28.34 -13.98
CA VAL A 532 -27.98 -28.56 -12.55
C VAL A 532 -28.51 -27.40 -11.70
N ILE A 533 -28.33 -26.16 -12.14
CA ILE A 533 -28.85 -24.96 -11.44
C ILE A 533 -30.38 -24.90 -11.45
N ARG A 534 -31.05 -25.36 -12.52
CA ARG A 534 -32.53 -25.43 -12.57
C ARG A 534 -33.12 -26.59 -11.76
N ALA A 535 -32.32 -27.61 -11.45
CA ALA A 535 -32.74 -28.78 -10.69
C ALA A 535 -32.49 -28.63 -9.17
N ALA A 536 -31.66 -27.67 -8.77
CA ALA A 536 -31.45 -27.22 -7.39
C ALA A 536 -32.44 -26.10 -7.04
#